data_AF-A0A496PBS3-F1
#
_entry.id   AF-A0A496PBS3-F1
#
_cell.length_a   1.000
_cell.length_b   1.000
_cell.length_c   1.000
_cell.angle_alpha   90.00
_cell.angle_beta   90.00
_cell.angle_gamma   90.00
#
_symmetry.space_group_name_H-M   'P 1'
#
loop_
_entity.id
_entity.type
_entity.pdbx_description
1 polymer ?
#
loop_
_entity_poly.entity_id
_entity_poly.type
_entity_poly.pdbx_seq_one_letter_code
_entity_poly.pdbx_strand_id
1 'polypeptide(L)'
;MLYKFEDMAELFNDELLGDEVTASTVGKAEQWLYAFGNRLGVKPDKIIRSFTTDELVLAYIYREVCVNKAFALPGSYSNSGSTDDFYSKKLEYYESRIKQLESRITPEQLTGNPTEYKGYRSVEIFRG
;
A
#
# COMPACT_ATOMS: atom_id res chain seq x y z
N MET A 1 3.46 -14.47 -6.05
CA MET A 1 3.92 -13.54 -5.01
C MET A 1 4.94 -12.62 -5.65
N LEU A 2 4.49 -11.41 -5.97
CA LEU A 2 5.25 -10.28 -6.48
C LEU A 2 6.17 -9.69 -5.39
N TYR A 3 5.77 -9.79 -4.13
CA TYR A 3 6.53 -9.29 -2.98
C TYR A 3 6.96 -10.44 -2.07
N LYS A 4 8.25 -10.56 -1.80
CA LYS A 4 8.80 -11.44 -0.76
C LYS A 4 9.30 -10.60 0.40
N PHE A 5 9.18 -11.13 1.61
CA PHE A 5 9.63 -10.44 2.82
C PHE A 5 11.13 -10.09 2.77
N GLU A 6 11.96 -11.04 2.36
CA GLU A 6 13.42 -10.88 2.24
C GLU A 6 13.80 -9.74 1.27
N ASP A 7 13.11 -9.66 0.12
CA ASP A 7 13.34 -8.64 -0.92
C ASP A 7 12.88 -7.23 -0.51
N MET A 8 12.14 -7.13 0.60
CA MET A 8 11.55 -5.88 1.11
C MET A 8 12.24 -5.38 2.38
N ALA A 9 13.11 -6.19 2.99
CA ALA A 9 13.73 -5.88 4.28
C ALA A 9 14.48 -4.53 4.26
N GLU A 10 15.17 -4.21 3.17
CA GLU A 10 15.92 -2.96 3.00
C GLU A 10 15.01 -1.73 2.78
N LEU A 11 13.74 -1.95 2.42
CA LEU A 11 12.76 -0.89 2.17
C LEU A 11 12.00 -0.49 3.44
N PHE A 12 12.14 -1.24 4.54
CA PHE A 12 11.49 -0.93 5.80
C PHE A 12 12.21 0.24 6.47
N ASN A 13 11.66 1.43 6.32
CA ASN A 13 12.25 2.68 6.79
C ASN A 13 11.55 3.30 8.02
N ASP A 14 10.40 2.76 8.43
CA ASP A 14 9.74 3.20 9.65
C ASP A 14 10.40 2.57 10.88
N GLU A 15 11.03 3.41 11.71
CA GLU A 15 11.79 3.00 12.90
C GLU A 15 10.97 2.21 13.95
N LEU A 16 9.64 2.41 13.99
CA LEU A 16 8.78 1.73 14.96
C LEU A 16 8.14 0.47 14.37
N LEU A 17 7.74 0.53 13.11
CA LEU A 17 6.93 -0.51 12.49
C LEU A 17 7.76 -1.51 11.68
N GLY A 18 8.97 -1.14 11.25
CA GLY A 18 9.84 -1.97 10.40
C GLY A 18 10.19 -3.31 11.04
N ASP A 19 10.58 -3.30 12.31
CA ASP A 19 10.95 -4.52 13.07
C ASP A 19 9.75 -5.43 13.34
N GLU A 20 8.54 -4.89 13.25
CA GLU A 20 7.28 -5.59 13.51
C GLU A 20 6.64 -6.16 12.23
N VAL A 21 7.27 -5.92 11.07
CA VAL A 21 6.83 -6.50 9.80
C VAL A 21 7.11 -8.00 9.80
N THR A 22 6.11 -8.78 9.41
CA THR A 22 6.21 -10.23 9.22
C THR A 22 5.93 -10.61 7.77
N ALA A 23 6.32 -11.82 7.38
CA ALA A 23 5.94 -12.37 6.07
C ALA A 23 4.41 -12.40 5.86
N SER A 24 3.64 -12.58 6.94
CA SER A 24 2.17 -12.55 6.86
C SER A 24 1.64 -11.15 6.56
N THR A 25 2.23 -10.08 7.12
CA THR A 25 1.81 -8.71 6.83
C THR A 25 2.14 -8.31 5.40
N VAL A 26 3.28 -8.77 4.86
CA VAL A 26 3.63 -8.59 3.45
C VAL A 26 2.62 -9.29 2.53
N GLY A 27 2.25 -10.54 2.83
CA GLY A 27 1.25 -11.27 2.05
C GLY A 27 -0.13 -10.60 2.07
N LYS A 28 -0.57 -10.06 3.21
CA LYS A 28 -1.82 -9.29 3.29
C LYS A 28 -1.74 -7.98 2.50
N ALA A 29 -0.63 -7.26 2.57
CA ALA A 29 -0.44 -6.03 1.81
C ALA A 29 -0.48 -6.27 0.29
N GLU A 30 0.06 -7.40 -0.18
CA GLU A 30 -0.07 -7.80 -1.58
C GLU A 30 -1.53 -8.07 -1.98
N GLN A 31 -2.34 -8.68 -1.10
CA GLN A 31 -3.76 -8.85 -1.35
C GLN A 31 -4.50 -7.51 -1.46
N TRP A 32 -4.14 -6.52 -0.64
CA TRP A 32 -4.67 -5.16 -0.74
C TRP A 32 -4.29 -4.50 -2.08
N LEU A 33 -3.05 -4.67 -2.53
CA LEU A 33 -2.63 -4.21 -3.85
C LEU A 33 -3.46 -4.84 -4.97
N TYR A 34 -3.73 -6.14 -4.91
CA TYR A 34 -4.56 -6.82 -5.90
C TYR A 34 -6.02 -6.36 -5.85
N ALA A 35 -6.57 -6.11 -4.66
CA ALA A 35 -7.90 -5.52 -4.52
C ALA A 35 -7.98 -4.11 -5.12
N PHE A 36 -6.95 -3.30 -4.94
CA PHE A 36 -6.84 -1.98 -5.55
C PHE A 36 -6.71 -2.08 -7.08
N GLY A 37 -5.84 -2.95 -7.59
CA GLY A 37 -5.71 -3.21 -9.02
C GLY A 37 -7.03 -3.65 -9.66
N ASN A 38 -7.76 -4.58 -9.02
CA ASN A 38 -9.07 -5.02 -9.49
C ASN A 38 -10.09 -3.88 -9.55
N ARG A 39 -10.07 -2.95 -8.59
CA ARG A 39 -10.93 -1.74 -8.60
C ARG A 39 -10.63 -0.84 -9.80
N LEU A 40 -9.37 -0.82 -10.25
CA LEU A 40 -8.90 -0.09 -11.43
C LEU A 40 -9.03 -0.88 -12.75
N GLY A 41 -9.56 -2.13 -12.71
CA GLY A 41 -9.66 -2.99 -13.89
C GLY A 41 -8.35 -3.66 -14.32
N VAL A 42 -7.33 -3.65 -13.47
CA VAL A 42 -6.03 -4.29 -13.69
C VAL A 42 -6.04 -5.68 -13.07
N LYS A 43 -5.67 -6.71 -13.85
CA LYS A 43 -5.56 -8.07 -13.34
C LYS A 43 -4.29 -8.25 -12.50
N PRO A 44 -4.30 -9.09 -11.44
CA PRO A 44 -3.15 -9.28 -10.57
C PRO A 44 -1.85 -9.68 -11.28
N ASP A 45 -1.93 -10.48 -12.36
CA ASP A 45 -0.79 -10.93 -13.16
C ASP A 45 -0.14 -9.81 -14.00
N LYS A 46 -0.83 -8.68 -14.16
CA LYS A 46 -0.34 -7.52 -14.90
C LYS A 46 0.34 -6.48 -14.01
N ILE A 47 0.23 -6.62 -12.69
CA ILE A 47 0.80 -5.66 -11.76
C ILE A 47 2.31 -5.88 -11.66
N ILE A 48 3.08 -4.81 -11.85
CA ILE A 48 4.54 -4.85 -11.78
C ILE A 48 5.06 -4.15 -10.52
N ARG A 49 6.31 -4.46 -10.16
CA ARG A 49 7.05 -3.67 -9.17
C ARG A 49 7.49 -2.35 -9.80
N SER A 50 7.17 -1.26 -9.14
CA SER A 50 7.59 0.09 -9.49
C SER A 50 7.68 0.91 -8.22
N PHE A 51 8.39 2.03 -8.25
CA PHE A 51 8.53 2.90 -7.07
C PHE A 51 7.17 3.26 -6.42
N THR A 52 6.16 3.60 -7.22
CA THR A 52 4.83 3.96 -6.71
C THR A 52 4.07 2.76 -6.14
N THR A 53 4.24 1.59 -6.75
CA THR A 53 3.65 0.35 -6.26
C THR A 53 4.32 -0.10 -4.97
N ASP A 54 5.65 0.02 -4.87
CA ASP A 54 6.43 -0.28 -3.68
C ASP A 54 6.02 0.63 -2.51
N GLU A 55 5.90 1.95 -2.74
CA GLU A 55 5.42 2.89 -1.72
C GLU A 55 4.01 2.53 -1.22
N LEU A 56 3.11 2.15 -2.13
CA LEU A 56 1.74 1.76 -1.77
C LEU A 56 1.74 0.48 -0.92
N VAL A 57 2.53 -0.52 -1.31
CA VAL A 57 2.63 -1.78 -0.56
C VAL A 57 3.26 -1.55 0.81
N LEU A 58 4.30 -0.72 0.92
CA LEU A 58 4.87 -0.34 2.22
C LEU A 58 3.82 0.31 3.12
N ALA A 59 3.01 1.23 2.59
CA ALA A 59 1.94 1.85 3.36
C ALA A 59 0.88 0.82 3.82
N TYR A 60 0.52 -0.15 2.98
CA TYR A 60 -0.37 -1.25 3.39
C TYR A 60 0.26 -2.15 4.45
N ILE A 61 1.55 -2.47 4.34
CA ILE A 61 2.29 -3.26 5.34
C ILE A 61 2.20 -2.57 6.69
N TYR A 62 2.56 -1.28 6.75
CA TYR A 62 2.57 -0.52 7.99
C TYR A 62 1.18 -0.34 8.59
N ARG A 63 0.16 -0.13 7.76
CA ARG A 63 -1.24 -0.16 8.21
C ARG A 63 -1.57 -1.48 8.89
N GLU A 64 -1.22 -2.62 8.29
CA GLU A 64 -1.51 -3.94 8.87
C GLU A 64 -0.75 -4.17 10.18
N VAL A 65 0.51 -3.72 10.28
CA VAL A 65 1.28 -3.77 11.53
C VAL A 65 0.58 -2.95 12.62
N CYS A 66 0.20 -1.70 12.33
CA CYS A 66 -0.53 -0.85 13.28
C CYS A 66 -1.85 -1.48 13.73
N VAL A 67 -2.63 -2.02 12.79
CA VAL A 67 -3.89 -2.72 13.09
C VAL A 67 -3.64 -3.90 14.02
N ASN A 68 -2.68 -4.77 13.68
CA ASN A 68 -2.37 -5.94 14.50
C ASN A 68 -1.91 -5.55 15.91
N LYS A 69 -1.09 -4.50 16.05
CA LYS A 69 -0.59 -4.01 17.34
C LYS A 69 -1.67 -3.32 18.17
N ALA A 70 -2.53 -2.52 17.55
CA ALA A 70 -3.66 -1.89 18.22
C ALA A 70 -4.63 -2.93 18.80
N PHE A 71 -4.92 -4.02 18.07
CA PHE A 71 -5.77 -5.12 18.56
C PHE A 71 -5.07 -6.04 19.56
N ALA A 72 -3.74 -6.16 19.51
CA ALA A 72 -2.96 -7.02 20.40
C ALA A 72 -2.73 -6.45 21.81
N LEU A 73 -3.21 -5.24 22.10
CA LEU A 73 -3.16 -4.64 23.44
C LEU A 73 -4.48 -4.91 24.19
N PRO A 74 -4.57 -5.97 25.03
CA PRO A 74 -5.72 -6.15 25.89
C PRO A 74 -5.60 -5.11 27.02
N GLY A 75 -6.35 -4.02 26.92
CA GLY A 75 -6.43 -3.02 27.99
C GLY A 75 -5.52 -1.79 27.88
N SER A 76 -5.15 -1.35 26.66
CA SER A 76 -4.58 0.01 26.49
C SER A 76 -5.65 1.12 26.50
N TYR A 77 -6.80 0.88 27.14
CA TYR A 77 -7.47 1.94 27.89
C TYR A 77 -6.59 2.20 29.13
N SER A 78 -5.47 2.91 28.95
CA SER A 78 -4.70 3.34 30.10
C SER A 78 -5.65 4.12 31.01
N ASN A 79 -5.83 3.64 32.24
CA ASN A 79 -6.54 4.28 33.35
C ASN A 79 -5.90 5.61 33.82
N SER A 80 -5.19 6.26 32.91
CA SER A 80 -4.51 7.53 32.98
C SER A 80 -4.63 8.10 31.57
N GLY A 81 -5.48 9.11 31.36
CA GLY A 81 -5.81 9.68 30.05
C GLY A 81 -4.67 10.44 29.37
N SER A 82 -3.47 9.86 29.32
CA SER A 82 -2.24 10.50 28.83
C SER A 82 -1.19 9.45 28.41
N THR A 83 -1.57 8.45 27.62
CA THR A 83 -0.57 7.71 26.82
C THR A 83 -0.91 7.96 25.36
N ASP A 84 -0.10 8.77 24.71
CA ASP A 84 -0.18 9.05 23.28
C ASP A 84 -0.16 7.70 22.54
N ASP A 85 -1.29 7.27 21.98
CA ASP A 85 -1.36 6.00 21.27
C ASP A 85 -0.64 6.14 19.92
N PHE A 86 0.67 5.93 19.95
CA PHE A 86 1.57 6.08 18.81
C PHE A 86 1.16 5.21 17.63
N TYR A 87 0.63 4.00 17.89
CA TYR A 87 0.14 3.10 16.84
C TYR A 87 -1.14 3.62 16.21
N SER A 88 -2.07 4.16 17.00
CA SER A 88 -3.29 4.80 16.45
C SER A 88 -2.98 6.05 15.61
N LYS A 89 -2.03 6.90 16.04
CA LYS A 89 -1.59 8.05 15.23
C LYS A 89 -0.91 7.63 13.94
N LYS A 90 -0.03 6.61 13.98
CA LYS A 90 0.58 6.07 12.77
C LYS A 90 -0.44 5.39 11.86
N LEU A 91 -1.43 4.71 12.41
CA LEU A 91 -2.53 4.13 11.65
C LEU A 91 -3.25 5.22 10.84
N GLU A 92 -3.66 6.32 11.50
CA GLU A 92 -4.31 7.45 10.82
C GLU A 92 -3.43 8.05 9.72
N TYR A 93 -2.12 8.20 10.00
CA TYR A 93 -1.15 8.66 9.01
C TYR A 93 -1.08 7.73 7.79
N TYR A 94 -0.93 6.42 7.97
CA TYR A 94 -0.84 5.48 6.86
C TYR A 94 -2.16 5.34 6.10
N GLU A 95 -3.31 5.42 6.76
CA GLU A 95 -4.60 5.46 6.08
C GLU A 95 -4.75 6.71 5.21
N SER A 96 -4.29 7.87 5.69
CA SER A 96 -4.24 9.10 4.88
C SER A 96 -3.28 8.97 3.70
N ARG A 97 -2.07 8.41 3.93
CA ARG A 97 -1.08 8.17 2.88
C ARG A 97 -1.58 7.20 1.82
N ILE A 98 -2.25 6.11 2.21
CA ILE A 98 -2.88 5.16 1.30
C ILE A 98 -3.91 5.88 0.43
N LYS A 99 -4.82 6.67 1.02
CA LYS A 99 -5.82 7.42 0.24
C LYS A 99 -5.17 8.36 -0.77
N GLN A 100 -4.09 9.04 -0.39
CA GLN A 100 -3.34 9.91 -1.28
C GLN A 100 -2.71 9.14 -2.44
N LEU A 101 -2.06 8.00 -2.16
CA LEU A 101 -1.43 7.15 -3.17
C LEU A 101 -2.49 6.54 -4.10
N GLU A 102 -3.55 5.95 -3.56
CA GLU A 102 -4.65 5.36 -4.34
C GLU A 102 -5.32 6.39 -5.26
N SER A 103 -5.42 7.65 -4.85
CA SER A 103 -6.00 8.71 -5.71
C SER A 103 -5.11 9.12 -6.88
N ARG A 104 -3.80 8.86 -6.80
CA ARG A 104 -2.81 9.27 -7.81
C ARG A 104 -2.40 8.15 -8.73
N ILE A 105 -2.43 6.91 -8.24
CA ILE A 105 -1.98 5.74 -9.01
C ILE A 105 -2.99 5.40 -10.09
N THR A 106 -2.52 5.36 -11.33
CA THR A 106 -3.34 4.99 -12.50
C THR A 106 -3.10 3.53 -12.92
N PRO A 107 -4.02 2.93 -13.71
CA PRO A 107 -3.82 1.57 -14.26
C PRO A 107 -2.50 1.42 -15.04
N GLU A 108 -2.09 2.46 -15.78
CA GLU A 108 -0.84 2.48 -16.53
C GLU A 108 0.37 2.41 -15.61
N GLN A 109 0.31 3.08 -14.46
CA GLN A 109 1.39 3.05 -13.47
C GLN A 109 1.49 1.70 -12.76
N LEU A 110 0.37 1.00 -12.54
CA LEU A 110 0.38 -0.35 -11.97
C LEU A 110 0.95 -1.41 -12.92
N THR A 111 0.81 -1.21 -14.23
CA THR A 111 1.18 -2.19 -15.25
C THR A 111 2.47 -1.86 -16.00
N GLY A 112 2.98 -0.63 -15.87
CA GLY A 112 4.12 -0.14 -16.63
C GLY A 112 3.86 0.02 -18.13
N ASN A 113 2.64 -0.25 -18.59
CA ASN A 113 2.24 -0.22 -20.00
C ASN A 113 1.23 0.89 -20.26
N PRO A 114 1.67 2.11 -20.64
CA PRO A 114 0.78 3.22 -20.93
C PRO A 114 -0.10 3.00 -22.17
N THR A 115 0.18 2.00 -22.99
CA THR A 115 -0.53 1.69 -24.23
C THR A 115 -1.71 0.74 -24.04
N GLU A 116 -1.71 -0.11 -23.00
CA GLU A 116 -2.76 -1.13 -22.77
C GLU A 116 -4.01 -0.52 -22.13
N TYR A 117 -3.87 0.61 -21.41
CA TYR A 117 -4.95 1.27 -20.66
C TYR A 117 -5.28 2.68 -21.15
N LYS A 118 -4.67 3.11 -22.27
CA LYS A 118 -5.01 4.36 -22.96
C LYS A 118 -6.50 4.31 -23.35
N GLY A 119 -7.36 4.88 -22.51
CA GLY A 119 -8.77 5.06 -22.83
C GLY A 119 -8.90 5.72 -24.20
N TYR A 120 -9.84 5.24 -25.01
CA TYR A 120 -10.23 5.70 -26.36
C TYR A 120 -10.38 7.23 -26.53
N ARG A 121 -9.30 8.01 -26.40
CA ARG A 121 -9.30 9.48 -26.47
C ARG A 121 -8.05 10.07 -27.12
N SER A 122 -7.41 9.33 -28.02
CA SER A 122 -6.55 9.93 -29.03
C SER A 122 -7.06 9.54 -30.40
N VAL A 123 -8.03 10.30 -30.91
CA VAL A 123 -8.25 10.35 -32.36
C VAL A 123 -7.08 11.16 -32.91
N GLU A 124 -6.27 10.56 -33.78
CA GLU A 124 -5.30 11.32 -34.56
C GLU A 124 -6.08 12.39 -35.35
N ILE A 125 -5.84 13.66 -35.03
CA ILE A 125 -6.35 14.74 -35.85
C ILE A 125 -5.49 14.74 -37.12
N PHE A 126 -5.97 14.05 -38.14
CA PHE A 126 -5.37 14.10 -39.47
C PHE A 126 -5.47 15.56 -39.95
N ARG A 127 -4.35 16.27 -39.98
CA ARG A 127 -4.20 17.54 -40.68
C ARG A 127 -3.26 17.30 -41.85
N GLY A 128 -3.84 17.16 -43.04
CA GLY A 128 -3.16 16.91 -44.30
C GLY A 128 -4.13 16.34 -45.31
#